data_AF-A0ABD7CPS5-F1
#
_entry.id   AF-A0ABD7CPS5-F1
#
_cell.length_a   1.000
_cell.length_b   1.000
_cell.length_c   1.000
_cell.angle_alpha   90.00
_cell.angle_beta   90.00
_cell.angle_gamma   90.00
#
_symmetry.space_group_name_H-M   'P 1'
#
loop_
_entity.id
_entity.type
_entity.pdbx_description
1 polymer ?
#
loop_
_entity_poly.entity_id
_entity_poly.type
_entity_poly.pdbx_seq_one_letter_code
_entity_poly.pdbx_strand_id
1 'polypeptide(L)' 'MFFRIPEEFNGTKDKTYILAAKCADVNGDGLDEIITVTGKKSYGENGFIEDITLNVKNKKLILI' A
#
# COMPACT_ATOMS: atom_id res chain seq x y z
N MET A 1 -7.84 -15.24 2.65
CA MET A 1 -6.41 -15.59 2.53
C MET A 1 -5.69 -14.96 3.71
N PHE A 2 -5.00 -15.73 4.55
CA PHE A 2 -4.25 -15.19 5.69
C PHE A 2 -2.77 -15.49 5.49
N PHE A 3 -1.94 -14.45 5.49
CA PHE A 3 -0.49 -14.60 5.44
C PHE A 3 0.06 -14.59 6.86
N ARG A 4 0.83 -15.62 7.22
CA ARG A 4 1.55 -15.67 8.50
C ARG A 4 2.91 -15.02 8.30
N ILE A 5 3.13 -13.89 8.98
CA ILE A 5 4.40 -13.15 8.93
C ILE A 5 5.37 -13.80 9.94
N PRO A 6 6.62 -14.13 9.55
CA PRO A 6 7.61 -14.76 10.42
C PRO A 6 8.02 -13.86 11.60
N GLU A 7 8.32 -14.49 12.74
CA GLU A 7 8.57 -13.86 14.05
C GLU A 7 9.82 -12.97 14.10
N GLU A 8 10.68 -13.02 13.08
CA GLU A 8 11.95 -12.30 13.03
C GLU A 8 11.81 -10.81 12.66
N PHE A 9 10.60 -10.32 12.38
CA PHE A 9 10.33 -8.90 12.13
C PHE A 9 10.19 -8.09 13.43
N ASN A 10 11.13 -8.25 14.36
CA ASN A 10 11.14 -7.55 15.65
C ASN A 10 12.12 -6.37 15.64
N GLY A 11 11.93 -5.43 14.70
CA GLY A 11 12.85 -4.29 14.54
C GLY A 11 12.25 -2.99 14.01
N THR A 12 10.99 -2.98 13.56
CA THR A 12 10.30 -1.75 13.16
C THR A 12 9.00 -1.65 13.96
N LYS A 13 8.93 -0.64 14.83
CA LYS A 13 7.77 -0.40 15.69
C LYS A 13 6.51 -0.14 14.87
N ASP A 14 6.66 0.42 13.67
CA ASP A 14 5.57 0.74 12.76
C ASP A 14 5.55 -0.16 11.53
N LYS A 15 4.40 -0.78 11.27
CA LYS A 15 4.14 -1.53 10.03
C LYS A 15 3.26 -0.69 9.10
N THR A 16 3.59 -0.72 7.82
CA THR A 16 2.74 -0.14 6.77
C THR A 16 1.71 -1.17 6.32
N TYR A 17 0.44 -0.79 6.38
CA TYR A 17 -0.69 -1.59 5.96
C TYR A 17 -1.27 -1.03 4.66
N ILE A 18 -1.68 -1.91 3.75
CA ILE A 18 -2.50 -1.53 2.60
C ILE A 18 -3.96 -1.50 3.06
N LEU A 19 -4.58 -0.33 3.01
CA LEU A 19 -5.97 -0.11 3.42
C LEU A 19 -6.94 -0.35 2.25
N ALA A 20 -6.54 0.09 1.06
CA ALA A 20 -7.32 -0.09 -0.16
C ALA A 20 -6.41 -0.13 -1.39
N ALA A 21 -6.83 -0.87 -2.40
CA ALA A 21 -6.21 -0.88 -3.72
C ALA A 21 -7.30 -0.83 -4.81
N LYS A 22 -7.10 0.02 -5.81
CA LYS A 22 -7.97 0.17 -6.98
C LYS A 22 -7.12 0.34 -8.24
N CYS A 23 -7.74 0.05 -9.38
CA CYS A 23 -7.19 0.35 -10.69
C CYS A 23 -8.13 1.32 -11.41
N ALA A 24 -7.59 2.38 -11.99
CA ALA A 24 -8.31 3.31 -12.84
C ALA A 24 -7.30 4.15 -13.64
N ASP A 25 -7.68 4.55 -14.85
CA ASP A 25 -7.05 5.65 -15.58
C ASP A 25 -7.39 6.98 -14.88
N VAL A 26 -6.46 7.48 -14.08
CA VAL A 26 -6.63 8.73 -13.32
C VAL A 26 -5.98 9.93 -14.01
N ASN A 27 -5.10 9.69 -14.99
CA ASN A 27 -4.37 10.76 -15.69
C ASN A 27 -4.94 11.05 -17.11
N GLY A 28 -5.80 10.18 -17.63
CA GLY A 28 -6.46 10.29 -18.93
C GLY A 28 -5.64 9.78 -20.13
N ASP A 29 -4.63 8.94 -19.92
CA ASP A 29 -3.77 8.39 -20.99
C ASP A 29 -4.30 7.09 -21.61
N GLY A 30 -5.43 6.59 -21.09
CA GLY A 30 -6.06 5.35 -21.55
C GLY A 30 -5.44 4.07 -20.97
N LEU A 31 -4.51 4.18 -20.01
CA LEU A 31 -3.92 3.05 -19.30
C LEU A 31 -4.27 3.11 -17.81
N ASP A 32 -4.68 1.97 -17.24
CA ASP A 32 -5.00 1.92 -15.81
C ASP A 32 -3.75 2.09 -14.92
N GLU A 33 -3.81 3.04 -14.00
CA GLU A 33 -2.91 3.12 -12.85
C GLU A 33 -3.34 2.21 -11.71
N ILE A 34 -2.37 1.84 -10.87
CA ILE A 34 -2.65 1.22 -9.56
C ILE A 34 -2.64 2.31 -8.49
N ILE A 35 -3.77 2.48 -7.81
CA ILE A 35 -3.94 3.42 -6.70
C ILE A 35 -3.98 2.61 -5.41
N THR A 36 -3.06 2.88 -4.50
CA THR A 36 -2.96 2.19 -3.21
C THR A 36 -3.03 3.20 -2.08
N VAL A 37 -3.96 3.00 -1.16
CA VAL A 37 -4.00 3.74 0.11
C VAL A 37 -3.26 2.90 1.15
N THR A 38 -2.24 3.48 1.73
CA THR A 38 -1.47 2.87 2.82
C THR A 38 -1.61 3.68 4.07
N GLY A 39 -1.44 3.06 5.23
CA GLY A 39 -1.25 3.78 6.48
C GLY A 39 -0.33 3.01 7.40
N LYS A 40 0.21 3.68 8.41
CA LYS A 40 1.10 3.06 9.39
C LYS A 40 0.36 2.81 10.68
N LYS A 41 0.77 1.76 11.36
CA LYS A 41 0.31 1.47 12.71
C LYS A 41 1.36 0.66 13.45
N SER A 42 1.49 0.92 14.73
CA SER A 42 2.40 0.16 15.58
C SER A 42 1.89 -1.27 15.77
N TYR A 43 2.81 -2.23 15.68
CA TYR A 43 2.45 -3.65 15.69
C TYR A 43 1.92 -4.09 17.07
N GLY A 44 0.74 -4.72 17.09
CA GLY A 44 0.17 -5.30 18.31
C GLY A 44 -0.73 -4.37 19.13
N GLU A 45 -0.95 -3.13 18.70
CA GLU A 45 -1.84 -2.19 19.41
C GLU A 45 -3.25 -2.16 18.80
N ASN A 46 -4.27 -2.00 19.65
CA ASN A 46 -5.63 -1.65 19.22
C ASN A 46 -5.75 -0.12 19.10
N GLY A 47 -5.20 0.44 18.03
CA GLY A 47 -5.26 1.87 17.70
C GLY A 47 -5.79 2.16 16.29
N PHE A 48 -5.96 3.44 15.99
CA PHE A 48 -6.28 3.95 14.65
C PHE A 48 -5.08 3.77 13.69
N ILE A 49 -5.37 3.76 12.39
CA ILE A 49 -4.33 3.85 11.36
C ILE A 49 -3.91 5.32 11.27
N GLU A 50 -2.61 5.58 11.27
CA GLU A 50 -2.02 6.91 11.13
C GLU A 50 -1.23 7.00 9.80
N ASP A 51 -0.67 8.17 9.49
CA ASP A 51 0.15 8.39 8.27
C ASP A 51 -0.50 7.89 6.97
N ILE A 52 -1.79 8.20 6.77
CA ILE A 52 -2.51 7.78 5.58
C ILE A 52 -1.88 8.43 4.34
N THR A 53 -1.41 7.60 3.43
CA THR A 53 -0.72 7.99 2.21
C THR A 53 -1.40 7.38 0.99
N LEU A 54 -1.62 8.19 -0.04
CA LEU A 54 -2.12 7.74 -1.34
C LEU A 54 -0.94 7.59 -2.32
N ASN A 55 -0.78 6.40 -2.88
CA ASN A 55 0.25 6.07 -3.85
C ASN A 55 -0.40 5.79 -5.21
N VAL A 56 0.08 6.44 -6.26
CA VAL A 56 -0.34 6.18 -7.64
C VAL A 56 0.86 5.66 -8.41
N LYS A 57 0.75 4.47 -8.99
CA LYS A 57 1.79 3.86 -9.82
C LYS A 57 1.30 3.74 -11.26
N ASN A 58 1.90 4.53 -12.14
CA ASN A 58 1.71 4.41 -13.58
C ASN A 58 2.55 3.25 -14.14
N LYS A 59 1.89 2.33 -14.84
CA LYS A 59 2.55 1.30 -15.64
C LYS A 59 2.86 1.87 -17.03
N LYS A 60 3.79 2.83 -17.10
CA LYS A 60 4.26 3.29 -18.40
C LYS A 60 4.96 2.13 -19.09
N LEU A 61 4.37 1.62 -20.17
CA LEU A 61 4.97 0.55 -20.97
C LEU A 61 6.23 1.13 -21.62
N ILE A 62 7.40 0.73 -21.14
CA ILE A 62 8.66 1.02 -21.83
C ILE A 62 8.75 0.00 -22.97
N LEU A 63 8.44 0.43 -24.20
CA LEU A 63 8.81 -0.34 -25.40
C LEU A 63 10.34 -0.36 -25.48
N ILE A 64 10.91 -1.55 -25.32
CA ILE A 64 12.32 -1.89 -25.58
C ILE A 64 12.41 -2.54 -26.96
#